data_AF-A0A925D4G3-F1
#
_entry.id   AF-A0A925D4G3-F1
#
_cell.length_a   1.000
_cell.length_b   1.000
_cell.length_c   1.000
_cell.angle_alpha   90.00
_cell.angle_beta   90.00
_cell.angle_gamma   90.00
#
_symmetry.space_group_name_H-M   'P 1'
#
loop_
_entity.id
_entity.type
_entity.pdbx_description
1 polymer ?
#
loop_
_entity_poly.entity_id
_entity_poly.type
_entity_poly.pdbx_seq_one_letter_code
_entity_poly.pdbx_strand_id
1 'polypeptide(L)'
;NGTSNAVNFGVALMAFRDKDLHYHDDRLPPRMVHHDLDAPAWWHFATKKQLYIDGFAEKGHRGLMQFMMVRSNGPEKFKEWEADYRDVYAYISALKPPKYPHPVNQELSARGEASFRRVCAECHGTYGKDASYPELLVGIEDIQTDRVRLDALSPKHRDSYGQSWFAEHGAKNNINDPGGYVAPPLDGIWASAPYFHNGSVPTIWHVLRPKERPVLWRRDEDGYDQERGGLKVETFATLPKEASADWQKRTYFNTRAFGKSAAGHDFPQQLTDEEAHAVLEYLKTL
;
A
#
# COMPACT_ATOMS: atom_id res chain seq x y z
N ASN A 1 5.16 2.53 -13.78
CA ASN A 1 5.43 1.81 -12.52
C ASN A 1 4.27 1.80 -11.52
N GLY A 2 3.07 2.29 -11.84
CA GLY A 2 1.89 2.16 -10.97
C GLY A 2 1.83 3.10 -9.75
N THR A 3 2.98 3.56 -9.25
CA THR A 3 3.07 4.44 -8.09
C THR A 3 2.87 5.93 -8.39
N SER A 4 2.44 6.66 -7.37
CA SER A 4 2.33 8.12 -7.40
C SER A 4 2.65 8.74 -6.03
N ASN A 5 2.78 10.06 -5.98
CA ASN A 5 2.87 10.82 -4.73
C ASN A 5 1.49 11.30 -4.23
N ALA A 6 0.45 10.49 -4.44
CA ALA A 6 -0.95 10.77 -4.08
C ALA A 6 -1.13 11.40 -2.69
N VAL A 7 -0.35 10.96 -1.69
CA VAL A 7 -0.45 11.48 -0.31
C VAL A 7 -0.07 12.96 -0.20
N ASN A 8 0.85 13.45 -1.06
CA ASN A 8 1.21 14.87 -1.09
C ASN A 8 0.03 15.76 -1.51
N PHE A 9 -0.98 15.22 -2.23
CA PHE A 9 -2.20 15.99 -2.51
C PHE A 9 -2.96 16.32 -1.23
N GLY A 10 -3.09 15.37 -0.30
CA GLY A 10 -3.72 15.63 1.00
C GLY A 10 -3.02 16.76 1.75
N VAL A 11 -1.68 16.68 1.88
CA VAL A 11 -0.88 17.71 2.56
C VAL A 11 -1.00 19.08 1.85
N ALA A 12 -0.85 19.10 0.53
CA ALA A 12 -0.88 20.34 -0.25
C ALA A 12 -2.25 21.02 -0.20
N LEU A 13 -3.32 20.26 -0.43
CA LEU A 13 -4.67 20.81 -0.52
C LEU A 13 -5.20 21.22 0.86
N MET A 14 -4.90 20.46 1.91
CA MET A 14 -5.24 20.83 3.29
C MET A 14 -4.53 22.10 3.75
N ALA A 15 -3.33 22.41 3.25
CA ALA A 15 -2.63 23.64 3.64
C ALA A 15 -3.41 24.93 3.29
N PHE A 16 -4.27 24.86 2.26
CA PHE A 16 -5.15 25.96 1.88
C PHE A 16 -6.51 25.92 2.57
N ARG A 17 -6.75 24.99 3.50
CA ARG A 17 -8.04 24.81 4.16
C ARG A 17 -7.94 25.03 5.66
N ASP A 18 -8.99 25.55 6.27
CA ASP A 18 -9.19 25.42 7.72
C ASP A 18 -9.81 24.04 8.04
N LYS A 19 -10.05 23.79 9.34
CA LYS A 19 -10.66 22.54 9.82
C LYS A 19 -12.07 22.29 9.26
N ASP A 20 -12.76 23.35 8.82
CA ASP A 20 -14.14 23.32 8.32
C ASP A 20 -14.19 23.34 6.78
N LEU A 21 -13.02 23.21 6.12
CA LEU A 21 -12.82 23.18 4.66
C LEU A 21 -13.01 24.53 3.94
N HIS A 22 -13.00 25.66 4.65
CA HIS A 22 -12.96 26.97 4.01
C HIS A 22 -11.63 27.18 3.30
N TYR A 23 -11.68 27.69 2.06
CA TYR A 23 -10.49 27.97 1.27
C TYR A 23 -9.84 29.29 1.67
N HIS A 24 -8.51 29.26 1.74
CA HIS A 24 -7.64 30.39 2.05
C HIS A 24 -6.58 30.50 0.96
N ASP A 25 -6.61 31.58 0.17
CA ASP A 25 -5.68 31.85 -0.94
C ASP A 25 -4.38 32.53 -0.49
N ASP A 26 -4.34 33.02 0.75
CA ASP A 26 -3.18 33.63 1.41
C ASP A 26 -2.23 32.61 2.06
N ARG A 27 -2.61 31.32 2.09
CA ARG A 27 -1.77 30.23 2.62
C ARG A 27 -0.92 29.59 1.54
N LEU A 28 0.22 29.03 1.93
CA LEU A 28 1.09 28.27 1.05
C LEU A 28 1.28 26.85 1.58
N PRO A 29 1.38 25.85 0.69
CA PRO A 29 1.67 24.49 1.10
C PRO A 29 3.08 24.40 1.68
N PRO A 30 3.32 23.51 2.66
CA PRO A 30 4.65 23.27 3.18
C PRO A 30 5.55 22.66 2.11
N ARG A 31 6.87 22.67 2.34
CA ARG A 31 7.79 21.88 1.52
C ARG A 31 7.47 20.40 1.71
N MET A 32 7.11 19.73 0.63
CA MET A 32 6.79 18.30 0.62
C MET A 32 7.97 17.48 0.10
N VAL A 33 8.11 16.27 0.63
CA VAL A 33 9.08 15.28 0.13
C VAL A 33 8.37 14.42 -0.91
N HIS A 34 8.91 14.37 -2.13
CA HIS A 34 8.39 13.48 -3.16
C HIS A 34 8.73 12.02 -2.81
N HIS A 35 7.72 11.16 -2.86
CA HIS A 35 7.83 9.75 -2.54
C HIS A 35 6.77 8.98 -3.33
N ASP A 36 7.04 7.72 -3.60
CA ASP A 36 6.14 6.86 -4.34
C ASP A 36 5.31 6.02 -3.37
N LEU A 37 4.03 5.91 -3.68
CA LEU A 37 3.11 5.01 -3.03
C LEU A 37 2.27 4.30 -4.10
N ASP A 38 2.13 2.99 -3.96
CA ASP A 38 1.15 2.18 -4.67
C ASP A 38 -0.18 2.18 -3.91
N ALA A 39 -1.29 2.19 -4.64
CA ALA A 39 -2.60 2.18 -4.03
C ALA A 39 -2.85 0.81 -3.37
N PRO A 40 -3.22 0.75 -2.07
CA PRO A 40 -3.60 -0.51 -1.44
C PRO A 40 -4.82 -1.13 -2.14
N ALA A 41 -4.88 -2.46 -2.19
CA ALA A 41 -6.01 -3.16 -2.78
C ALA A 41 -7.31 -2.85 -2.02
N TRP A 42 -8.31 -2.34 -2.73
CA TRP A 42 -9.58 -1.93 -2.11
C TRP A 42 -10.41 -3.08 -1.56
N TRP A 43 -10.20 -4.32 -2.02
CA TRP A 43 -10.86 -5.47 -1.41
C TRP A 43 -10.41 -5.74 0.03
N HIS A 44 -9.28 -5.17 0.48
CA HIS A 44 -8.86 -5.20 1.90
C HIS A 44 -9.59 -4.18 2.78
N PHE A 45 -10.33 -3.25 2.19
CA PHE A 45 -10.94 -2.13 2.91
C PHE A 45 -11.94 -2.59 3.96
N ALA A 46 -12.69 -3.67 3.72
CA ALA A 46 -13.65 -4.22 4.67
C ALA A 46 -12.97 -4.67 5.97
N THR A 47 -11.80 -5.31 5.86
CA THR A 47 -11.03 -5.92 6.95
C THR A 47 -10.30 -4.88 7.80
N LYS A 48 -9.84 -3.79 7.19
CA LYS A 48 -9.07 -2.74 7.86
C LYS A 48 -9.96 -1.80 8.69
N LYS A 49 -9.49 -1.33 9.85
CA LYS A 49 -10.12 -0.26 10.64
C LYS A 49 -9.46 1.09 10.40
N GLN A 50 -8.21 1.09 9.97
CA GLN A 50 -7.42 2.30 9.70
C GLN A 50 -7.15 2.44 8.19
N LEU A 51 -7.00 3.69 7.73
CA LEU A 51 -6.63 4.04 6.37
C LEU A 51 -5.12 4.23 6.24
N TYR A 52 -4.68 4.21 4.98
CA TYR A 52 -3.28 4.38 4.57
C TYR A 52 -2.38 3.25 5.05
N ILE A 53 -1.11 3.35 4.66
CA ILE A 53 -0.13 2.33 5.00
C ILE A 53 0.37 2.44 6.44
N ASP A 54 0.50 3.65 6.95
CA ASP A 54 0.95 3.94 8.31
C ASP A 54 -0.20 3.88 9.33
N GLY A 55 -1.42 3.53 8.89
CA GLY A 55 -2.57 3.29 9.77
C GLY A 55 -3.01 4.51 10.56
N PHE A 56 -2.68 5.72 10.10
CA PHE A 56 -2.75 6.90 10.94
C PHE A 56 -4.16 7.46 11.14
N ALA A 57 -5.09 7.13 10.24
CA ALA A 57 -6.42 7.74 10.21
C ALA A 57 -7.50 6.67 10.27
N GLU A 58 -8.44 6.80 11.21
CA GLU A 58 -9.56 5.88 11.29
C GLU A 58 -10.41 5.94 10.00
N LYS A 59 -10.84 4.76 9.55
CA LYS A 59 -11.66 4.61 8.35
C LYS A 59 -13.00 5.33 8.48
N GLY A 60 -13.43 5.94 7.38
CA GLY A 60 -14.70 6.67 7.26
C GLY A 60 -14.92 7.16 5.83
N HIS A 61 -16.16 7.51 5.48
CA HIS A 61 -16.51 7.99 4.13
C HIS A 61 -15.88 9.35 3.81
N ARG A 62 -15.79 10.25 4.80
CA ARG A 62 -15.23 11.60 4.61
C ARG A 62 -13.79 11.58 4.14
N GLY A 63 -12.95 10.70 4.70
CA GLY A 63 -11.54 10.58 4.33
C GLY A 63 -11.31 10.22 2.85
N LEU A 64 -12.30 9.60 2.20
CA LEU A 64 -12.27 9.25 0.77
C LEU A 64 -12.43 10.48 -0.15
N MET A 65 -12.83 11.63 0.40
CA MET A 65 -13.10 12.87 -0.35
C MET A 65 -11.88 13.79 -0.50
N GLN A 66 -10.69 13.42 0.00
CA GLN A 66 -9.54 14.35 0.03
C GLN A 66 -9.15 14.91 -1.35
N PHE A 67 -9.25 14.10 -2.40
CA PHE A 67 -8.97 14.57 -3.77
C PHE A 67 -9.97 15.60 -4.28
N MET A 68 -11.11 15.80 -3.60
CA MET A 68 -12.12 16.79 -3.94
C MET A 68 -11.78 18.20 -3.43
N MET A 69 -10.67 18.41 -2.71
CA MET A 69 -10.26 19.72 -2.18
C MET A 69 -9.71 20.70 -3.24
N VAL A 70 -10.09 20.55 -4.51
CA VAL A 70 -9.80 21.53 -5.56
C VAL A 70 -10.36 22.91 -5.18
N ARG A 71 -9.76 23.99 -5.69
CA ARG A 71 -10.04 25.37 -5.23
C ARG A 71 -11.51 25.79 -5.36
N SER A 72 -12.23 25.25 -6.34
CA SER A 72 -13.64 25.54 -6.58
C SER A 72 -14.59 24.93 -5.54
N ASN A 73 -14.13 23.98 -4.73
CA ASN A 73 -14.98 23.24 -3.80
C ASN A 73 -14.82 23.82 -2.39
N GLY A 74 -15.89 24.47 -1.91
CA GLY A 74 -16.04 24.93 -0.52
C GLY A 74 -16.79 23.90 0.36
N PRO A 75 -16.98 24.20 1.66
CA PRO A 75 -17.56 23.27 2.64
C PRO A 75 -18.92 22.70 2.24
N GLU A 76 -19.79 23.53 1.64
CA GLU A 76 -21.13 23.11 1.23
C GLU A 76 -21.11 21.99 0.18
N LYS A 77 -20.11 21.97 -0.72
CA LYS A 77 -19.95 20.87 -1.69
C LYS A 77 -19.58 19.54 -1.04
N PHE A 78 -18.80 19.57 0.04
CA PHE A 78 -18.50 18.35 0.80
C PHE A 78 -19.72 17.81 1.53
N LYS A 79 -20.57 18.69 2.06
CA LYS A 79 -21.85 18.28 2.68
C LYS A 79 -22.81 17.69 1.65
N GLU A 80 -22.90 18.29 0.46
CA GLU A 80 -23.74 17.82 -0.65
C GLU A 80 -23.38 16.38 -1.08
N TRP A 81 -22.07 16.08 -1.20
CA TRP A 81 -21.60 14.75 -1.62
C TRP A 81 -21.46 13.74 -0.47
N GLU A 82 -21.80 14.11 0.76
CA GLU A 82 -21.59 13.21 1.90
C GLU A 82 -22.43 11.93 1.77
N ALA A 83 -23.63 12.02 1.20
CA ALA A 83 -24.48 10.86 0.90
C ALA A 83 -23.82 9.94 -0.15
N ASP A 84 -23.37 10.50 -1.27
CA ASP A 84 -22.71 9.75 -2.34
C ASP A 84 -21.47 9.02 -1.83
N TYR A 85 -20.68 9.65 -0.96
CA TYR A 85 -19.49 9.02 -0.40
C TYR A 85 -19.80 7.96 0.67
N ARG A 86 -20.98 7.97 1.29
CA ARG A 86 -21.45 6.82 2.08
C ARG A 86 -21.74 5.63 1.17
N ASP A 87 -22.28 5.86 -0.03
CA ASP A 87 -22.47 4.80 -1.03
C ASP A 87 -21.13 4.28 -1.57
N VAL A 88 -20.16 5.17 -1.86
CA VAL A 88 -18.79 4.76 -2.24
C VAL A 88 -18.14 3.94 -1.12
N TYR A 89 -18.27 4.39 0.13
CA TYR A 89 -17.76 3.64 1.28
C TYR A 89 -18.40 2.25 1.38
N ALA A 90 -19.72 2.15 1.21
CA ALA A 90 -20.45 0.90 1.24
C ALA A 90 -20.03 -0.03 0.09
N TYR A 91 -19.86 0.51 -1.12
CA TYR A 91 -19.38 -0.22 -2.29
C TYR A 91 -17.98 -0.79 -2.06
N ILE A 92 -17.02 0.04 -1.64
CA ILE A 92 -15.65 -0.41 -1.37
C ILE A 92 -15.63 -1.44 -0.23
N SER A 93 -16.46 -1.28 0.80
CA SER A 93 -16.61 -2.24 1.90
C SER A 93 -17.24 -3.58 1.49
N ALA A 94 -17.93 -3.64 0.36
CA ALA A 94 -18.55 -4.86 -0.17
C ALA A 94 -17.65 -5.62 -1.15
N LEU A 95 -16.52 -5.04 -1.56
CA LEU A 95 -15.56 -5.68 -2.46
C LEU A 95 -14.99 -6.94 -1.82
N LYS A 96 -14.77 -7.96 -2.65
CA LYS A 96 -14.17 -9.24 -2.26
C LYS A 96 -12.87 -9.44 -3.02
N PRO A 97 -11.87 -10.08 -2.40
CA PRO A 97 -10.64 -10.45 -3.08
C PRO A 97 -10.94 -11.36 -4.28
N PRO A 98 -10.24 -11.19 -5.41
CA PRO A 98 -10.39 -12.07 -6.55
C PRO A 98 -9.82 -13.45 -6.22
N LYS A 99 -10.51 -14.51 -6.64
CA LYS A 99 -10.00 -15.88 -6.51
C LYS A 99 -8.93 -16.14 -7.56
N TYR A 100 -7.89 -16.86 -7.18
CA TYR A 100 -6.87 -17.31 -8.13
C TYR A 100 -7.51 -18.21 -9.19
N PRO A 101 -7.33 -17.91 -10.50
CA PRO A 101 -8.07 -18.57 -11.57
C PRO A 101 -7.42 -19.88 -12.07
N HIS A 102 -6.22 -20.23 -11.59
CA HIS A 102 -5.47 -21.40 -12.04
C HIS A 102 -5.46 -22.52 -10.98
N PRO A 103 -5.13 -23.76 -11.38
CA PRO A 103 -5.00 -24.87 -10.44
C PRO A 103 -3.97 -24.57 -9.33
N VAL A 104 -4.28 -25.04 -8.12
CA VAL A 104 -3.39 -24.98 -6.96
C VAL A 104 -3.13 -26.39 -6.44
N ASN A 105 -1.86 -26.72 -6.21
CA ASN A 105 -1.44 -27.95 -5.56
C ASN A 105 -1.84 -27.91 -4.08
N GLN A 106 -2.90 -28.63 -3.74
CA GLN A 106 -3.49 -28.60 -2.39
C GLN A 106 -2.55 -29.17 -1.32
N GLU A 107 -1.76 -30.20 -1.62
CA GLU A 107 -0.83 -30.78 -0.67
C GLU A 107 0.34 -29.84 -0.36
N LEU A 108 0.84 -29.14 -1.39
CA LEU A 108 1.87 -28.12 -1.21
C LEU A 108 1.32 -26.88 -0.49
N SER A 109 0.11 -26.44 -0.83
CA SER A 109 -0.58 -25.36 -0.14
C SER A 109 -0.81 -25.65 1.35
N ALA A 110 -1.24 -26.87 1.71
CA ALA A 110 -1.41 -27.27 3.11
C ALA A 110 -0.10 -27.23 3.91
N ARG A 111 1.02 -27.63 3.30
CA ARG A 111 2.36 -27.44 3.89
C ARG A 111 2.73 -25.96 4.02
N GLY A 112 2.37 -25.18 3.01
CA GLY A 112 2.54 -23.73 2.98
C GLY A 112 1.80 -23.01 4.10
N GLU A 113 0.58 -23.43 4.41
CA GLU A 113 -0.20 -22.88 5.52
C GLU A 113 0.53 -23.05 6.87
N ALA A 114 1.11 -24.22 7.11
CA ALA A 114 1.86 -24.47 8.34
C ALA A 114 3.07 -23.51 8.49
N SER A 115 3.84 -23.34 7.42
CA SER A 115 4.96 -22.40 7.40
C SER A 115 4.51 -20.94 7.49
N PHE A 116 3.41 -20.59 6.83
CA PHE A 116 2.79 -19.27 6.90
C PHE A 116 2.34 -18.92 8.33
N ARG A 117 1.69 -19.85 9.02
CA ARG A 117 1.26 -19.66 10.43
C ARG A 117 2.44 -19.39 11.35
N ARG A 118 3.59 -20.02 11.09
CA ARG A 118 4.82 -19.83 11.88
C ARG A 118 5.54 -18.50 11.61
N VAL A 119 5.55 -18.04 10.36
CA VAL A 119 6.41 -16.94 9.91
C VAL A 119 5.67 -15.64 9.64
N CYS A 120 4.41 -15.71 9.22
CA CYS A 120 3.69 -14.57 8.64
C CYS A 120 2.47 -14.15 9.45
N ALA A 121 1.79 -15.10 10.10
CA ALA A 121 0.45 -14.88 10.66
C ALA A 121 0.41 -13.91 11.86
N GLU A 122 1.53 -13.70 12.57
CA GLU A 122 1.61 -12.71 13.63
C GLU A 122 1.32 -11.29 13.12
N CYS A 123 1.87 -10.94 11.95
CA CYS A 123 1.67 -9.61 11.35
C CYS A 123 0.46 -9.58 10.41
N HIS A 124 0.31 -10.60 9.56
CA HIS A 124 -0.66 -10.61 8.48
C HIS A 124 -1.99 -11.30 8.83
N GLY A 125 -2.10 -11.85 10.04
CA GLY A 125 -3.28 -12.57 10.48
C GLY A 125 -3.39 -13.99 9.96
N THR A 126 -4.53 -14.61 10.26
CA THR A 126 -4.90 -15.97 9.86
C THR A 126 -6.09 -15.93 8.91
N TYR A 127 -6.23 -16.98 8.10
CA TYR A 127 -7.22 -17.06 7.02
C TYR A 127 -8.06 -18.34 7.15
N GLY A 128 -9.17 -18.42 6.42
CA GLY A 128 -10.09 -19.54 6.47
C GLY A 128 -11.16 -19.39 7.55
N LYS A 129 -11.56 -20.49 8.19
CA LYS A 129 -12.71 -20.54 9.11
C LYS A 129 -12.53 -19.67 10.36
N ASP A 130 -11.32 -19.66 10.91
CA ASP A 130 -10.98 -18.95 12.14
C ASP A 130 -10.16 -17.69 11.83
N ALA A 131 -10.47 -17.03 10.71
CA ALA A 131 -9.72 -15.87 10.23
C ALA A 131 -9.71 -14.73 11.27
N SER A 132 -8.54 -14.14 11.45
CA SER A 132 -8.31 -13.02 12.35
C SER A 132 -7.21 -12.14 11.76
N TYR A 133 -7.47 -10.84 11.67
CA TYR A 133 -6.51 -9.85 11.18
C TYR A 133 -6.17 -8.86 12.29
N PRO A 134 -4.90 -8.79 12.74
CA PRO A 134 -4.51 -7.94 13.87
C PRO A 134 -4.40 -6.46 13.50
N GLU A 135 -4.29 -6.13 12.20
CA GLU A 135 -3.95 -4.78 11.72
C GLU A 135 -2.67 -4.24 12.41
N LEU A 136 -1.66 -5.10 12.50
CA LEU A 136 -0.42 -4.79 13.21
C LEU A 136 0.39 -3.73 12.47
N LEU A 137 0.75 -2.66 13.18
CA LEU A 137 1.78 -1.71 12.76
C LEU A 137 3.15 -2.27 13.13
N VAL A 138 3.95 -2.61 12.13
CA VAL A 138 5.32 -3.09 12.30
C VAL A 138 6.26 -1.89 12.33
N GLY A 139 7.09 -1.78 13.37
CA GLY A 139 8.01 -0.67 13.55
C GLY A 139 8.98 -0.53 12.38
N ILE A 140 9.34 0.71 12.01
CA ILE A 140 10.18 0.97 10.83
C ILE A 140 11.58 0.34 10.95
N GLU A 141 12.12 0.25 12.16
CA GLU A 141 13.40 -0.38 12.44
C GLU A 141 13.34 -1.92 12.36
N ASP A 142 12.15 -2.51 12.50
CA ASP A 142 11.92 -3.94 12.37
C ASP A 142 11.61 -4.33 10.91
N ILE A 143 10.66 -3.62 10.27
CA ILE A 143 10.28 -3.93 8.88
C ILE A 143 11.31 -3.44 7.88
N GLN A 144 12.05 -2.37 8.15
CA GLN A 144 13.18 -1.87 7.35
C GLN A 144 12.89 -1.61 5.85
N THR A 145 11.62 -1.57 5.45
CA THR A 145 11.22 -1.12 4.11
C THR A 145 11.44 0.38 3.96
N ASP A 146 11.39 0.90 2.73
CA ASP A 146 11.68 2.31 2.45
C ASP A 146 10.96 3.28 3.41
N ARG A 147 11.74 4.08 4.15
CA ARG A 147 11.24 4.98 5.19
C ARG A 147 10.77 6.34 4.67
N VAL A 148 11.04 6.67 3.40
CA VAL A 148 10.79 8.01 2.87
C VAL A 148 9.30 8.38 3.00
N ARG A 149 8.38 7.44 2.74
CA ARG A 149 6.94 7.68 2.90
C ARG A 149 6.57 7.98 4.36
N LEU A 150 7.17 7.30 5.32
CA LEU A 150 6.90 7.52 6.75
C LEU A 150 7.32 8.94 7.16
N ASP A 151 8.56 9.29 6.84
CA ASP A 151 9.20 10.58 7.22
C ASP A 151 8.62 11.78 6.46
N ALA A 152 8.06 11.56 5.26
CA ALA A 152 7.51 12.64 4.43
C ALA A 152 6.29 13.33 5.06
N LEU A 153 5.55 12.62 5.93
CA LEU A 153 4.42 13.18 6.65
C LEU A 153 4.87 13.48 8.08
N SER A 154 4.77 14.74 8.48
CA SER A 154 5.08 15.16 9.85
C SER A 154 3.90 14.89 10.80
N PRO A 155 4.14 14.84 12.12
CA PRO A 155 3.06 14.77 13.09
C PRO A 155 2.06 15.91 12.98
N LYS A 156 2.52 17.11 12.61
CA LYS A 156 1.65 18.27 12.36
C LYS A 156 0.72 18.06 11.16
N HIS A 157 1.18 17.39 10.09
CA HIS A 157 0.32 17.10 8.94
C HIS A 157 -0.80 16.14 9.31
N ARG A 158 -0.48 15.09 10.08
CA ARG A 158 -1.47 14.10 10.55
C ARG A 158 -2.42 14.70 11.59
N ASP A 159 -1.93 15.57 12.45
CA ASP A 159 -2.77 16.31 13.41
C ASP A 159 -3.76 17.22 12.69
N SER A 160 -3.32 17.95 11.67
CA SER A 160 -4.21 18.79 10.84
C SER A 160 -5.36 17.98 10.23
N TYR A 161 -5.09 16.76 9.75
CA TYR A 161 -6.12 15.82 9.31
C TYR A 161 -7.06 15.42 10.46
N GLY A 162 -6.50 15.00 11.60
CA GLY A 162 -7.25 14.58 12.79
C GLY A 162 -8.19 15.64 13.35
N GLN A 163 -7.82 16.92 13.28
CA GLN A 163 -8.64 18.04 13.76
C GLN A 163 -9.65 18.55 12.71
N SER A 164 -9.57 18.07 11.47
CA SER A 164 -10.41 18.53 10.37
C SER A 164 -11.78 17.83 10.32
N TRP A 165 -12.65 18.34 9.46
CA TRP A 165 -13.93 17.73 9.08
C TRP A 165 -13.79 16.26 8.66
N PHE A 166 -12.67 15.87 8.05
CA PHE A 166 -12.42 14.49 7.60
C PHE A 166 -12.38 13.48 8.74
N ALA A 167 -11.89 13.89 9.92
CA ALA A 167 -11.83 13.11 11.14
C ALA A 167 -12.87 13.56 12.17
N GLU A 168 -13.94 14.22 11.70
CA GLU A 168 -15.06 14.68 12.54
C GLU A 168 -14.58 15.57 13.69
N HIS A 169 -13.63 16.46 13.42
CA HIS A 169 -13.07 17.41 14.38
C HIS A 169 -12.48 16.74 15.64
N GLY A 170 -11.74 15.64 15.44
CA GLY A 170 -11.08 14.90 16.50
C GLY A 170 -11.93 13.81 17.14
N ALA A 171 -13.16 13.57 16.66
CA ALA A 171 -14.00 12.48 17.16
C ALA A 171 -13.53 11.09 16.68
N LYS A 172 -12.83 11.02 15.54
CA LYS A 172 -12.22 9.78 15.04
C LYS A 172 -10.80 9.60 15.56
N ASN A 173 -10.39 8.34 15.75
CA ASN A 173 -9.02 8.04 16.14
C ASN A 173 -8.02 8.51 15.07
N ASN A 174 -6.93 9.12 15.52
CA ASN A 174 -5.86 9.61 14.66
C ASN A 174 -4.50 9.45 15.36
N ILE A 175 -3.54 8.82 14.69
CA ILE A 175 -2.18 8.61 15.19
C ILE A 175 -1.28 9.67 14.55
N ASN A 176 -0.85 10.65 15.33
CA ASN A 176 -0.04 11.75 14.77
C ASN A 176 1.38 11.29 14.40
N ASP A 177 1.95 10.33 15.11
CA ASP A 177 3.33 9.88 14.92
C ASP A 177 3.42 8.35 14.83
N PRO A 178 2.90 7.72 13.76
CA PRO A 178 3.00 6.29 13.59
C PRO A 178 4.47 5.88 13.41
N GLY A 179 4.90 4.83 14.10
CA GLY A 179 6.30 4.40 14.11
C GLY A 179 6.71 3.45 12.96
N GLY A 180 5.85 3.24 11.96
CA GLY A 180 6.08 2.21 10.95
C GLY A 180 4.90 2.01 9.99
N TYR A 181 4.77 0.79 9.47
CA TYR A 181 3.78 0.43 8.45
C TYR A 181 2.91 -0.74 8.88
N VAL A 182 1.63 -0.67 8.55
CA VAL A 182 0.65 -1.72 8.80
C VAL A 182 0.88 -2.88 7.83
N ALA A 183 1.04 -4.08 8.36
CA ALA A 183 1.06 -5.31 7.56
C ALA A 183 -0.34 -5.53 6.95
N PRO A 184 -0.52 -5.47 5.62
CA PRO A 184 -1.85 -5.59 5.02
C PRO A 184 -2.40 -7.02 5.11
N PRO A 185 -3.71 -7.22 4.98
CA PRO A 185 -4.27 -8.53 4.66
C PRO A 185 -3.66 -9.06 3.36
N LEU A 186 -3.63 -10.38 3.19
CA LEU A 186 -3.03 -11.06 2.04
C LEU A 186 -4.07 -11.79 1.19
N ASP A 187 -5.37 -11.65 1.48
CA ASP A 187 -6.42 -12.15 0.61
C ASP A 187 -6.35 -11.47 -0.76
N GLY A 188 -6.40 -12.25 -1.84
CA GLY A 188 -6.20 -11.78 -3.21
C GLY A 188 -4.78 -11.30 -3.53
N ILE A 189 -3.77 -11.58 -2.69
CA ILE A 189 -2.39 -11.07 -2.89
C ILE A 189 -1.79 -11.45 -4.25
N TRP A 190 -2.21 -12.57 -4.82
CA TRP A 190 -1.78 -13.00 -6.15
C TRP A 190 -2.05 -11.92 -7.21
N ALA A 191 -3.10 -11.10 -7.05
CA ALA A 191 -3.57 -10.13 -8.05
C ALA A 191 -3.07 -8.70 -7.81
N SER A 192 -2.28 -8.45 -6.78
CA SER A 192 -1.89 -7.09 -6.37
C SER A 192 -0.41 -6.79 -6.54
N ALA A 193 0.28 -7.48 -7.45
CA ALA A 193 1.65 -7.15 -7.79
C ALA A 193 1.72 -5.78 -8.52
N PRO A 194 2.76 -4.97 -8.30
CA PRO A 194 3.94 -5.24 -7.48
C PRO A 194 3.68 -5.04 -5.97
N TYR A 195 4.60 -5.55 -5.16
CA TYR A 195 4.50 -5.59 -3.71
C TYR A 195 5.34 -4.51 -3.03
N PHE A 196 5.08 -4.36 -1.73
CA PHE A 196 5.46 -3.24 -0.88
C PHE A 196 4.75 -1.95 -1.26
N HIS A 197 4.83 -0.99 -0.34
CA HIS A 197 4.10 0.26 -0.44
C HIS A 197 4.52 1.14 -1.60
N ASN A 198 5.73 0.95 -2.10
CA ASN A 198 6.29 1.70 -3.22
C ASN A 198 6.37 0.85 -4.49
N GLY A 199 5.69 -0.31 -4.54
CA GLY A 199 5.62 -1.18 -5.71
C GLY A 199 6.98 -1.67 -6.21
N SER A 200 7.95 -1.82 -5.32
CA SER A 200 9.35 -2.09 -5.68
C SER A 200 9.68 -3.56 -5.93
N VAL A 201 8.84 -4.48 -5.44
CA VAL A 201 9.08 -5.92 -5.51
C VAL A 201 8.08 -6.58 -6.48
N PRO A 202 8.50 -7.13 -7.63
CA PRO A 202 7.54 -7.43 -8.70
C PRO A 202 6.73 -8.73 -8.51
N THR A 203 7.18 -9.66 -7.67
CA THR A 203 6.49 -10.95 -7.45
C THR A 203 6.53 -11.39 -5.99
N ILE A 204 5.62 -12.29 -5.58
CA ILE A 204 5.58 -12.90 -4.25
C ILE A 204 6.89 -13.61 -3.97
N TRP A 205 7.43 -14.33 -4.96
CA TRP A 205 8.73 -14.97 -4.83
C TRP A 205 9.84 -13.99 -4.40
N HIS A 206 9.89 -12.79 -4.98
CA HIS A 206 10.87 -11.78 -4.58
C HIS A 206 10.60 -11.16 -3.19
N VAL A 207 9.36 -11.24 -2.68
CA VAL A 207 9.07 -10.92 -1.27
C VAL A 207 9.65 -12.01 -0.36
N LEU A 208 9.42 -13.28 -0.71
CA LEU A 208 9.89 -14.45 0.04
C LEU A 208 11.40 -14.66 -0.04
N ARG A 209 12.04 -14.19 -1.13
CA ARG A 209 13.48 -14.29 -1.39
C ARG A 209 14.12 -12.93 -1.58
N PRO A 210 14.41 -12.19 -0.50
CA PRO A 210 14.95 -10.83 -0.58
C PRO A 210 16.23 -10.69 -1.41
N LYS A 211 17.10 -11.72 -1.36
CA LYS A 211 18.38 -11.76 -2.10
C LYS A 211 18.20 -11.83 -3.63
N GLU A 212 17.01 -12.18 -4.10
CA GLU A 212 16.69 -12.30 -5.52
C GLU A 212 15.94 -11.08 -6.08
N ARG A 213 15.65 -10.07 -5.24
CA ARG A 213 14.91 -8.87 -5.68
C ARG A 213 15.67 -8.13 -6.79
N PRO A 214 15.05 -7.90 -7.96
CA PRO A 214 15.72 -7.20 -9.05
C PRO A 214 15.91 -5.71 -8.72
N VAL A 215 17.11 -5.19 -9.02
CA VAL A 215 17.42 -3.78 -8.78
C VAL A 215 16.81 -2.86 -9.84
N LEU A 216 16.85 -3.30 -11.09
CA LEU A 216 16.33 -2.55 -12.22
C LEU A 216 15.53 -3.51 -13.11
N TRP A 217 14.25 -3.19 -13.29
CA TRP A 217 13.33 -4.07 -14.02
C TRP A 217 12.31 -3.27 -14.82
N ARG A 218 11.75 -3.90 -15.86
CA ARG A 218 10.64 -3.39 -16.66
C ARG A 218 9.59 -4.49 -16.75
N ARG A 219 8.32 -4.15 -16.52
CA ARG A 219 7.22 -5.12 -16.67
C ARG A 219 6.85 -5.32 -18.13
N ASP A 220 6.43 -6.52 -18.44
CA ASP A 220 5.56 -6.77 -19.59
C ASP A 220 4.17 -6.18 -19.27
N GLU A 221 3.51 -5.53 -20.22
CA GLU A 221 2.29 -4.75 -19.96
C GLU A 221 1.15 -5.61 -19.39
N ASP A 222 0.93 -6.78 -19.99
CA ASP A 222 -0.11 -7.75 -19.63
C ASP A 222 0.49 -9.08 -19.08
N GLY A 223 1.79 -9.09 -18.79
CA GLY A 223 2.50 -10.30 -18.41
C GLY A 223 2.34 -10.66 -16.93
N TYR A 224 1.93 -11.89 -16.67
CA TYR A 224 1.84 -12.46 -15.32
C TYR A 224 2.75 -13.69 -15.19
N ASP A 225 3.56 -13.74 -14.14
CA ASP A 225 4.40 -14.89 -13.79
C ASP A 225 3.66 -15.76 -12.77
N GLN A 226 3.12 -16.90 -13.22
CA GLN A 226 2.37 -17.82 -12.35
C GLN A 226 3.28 -18.62 -11.39
N GLU A 227 4.54 -18.83 -11.77
CA GLU A 227 5.51 -19.57 -10.95
C GLU A 227 5.97 -18.71 -9.78
N ARG A 228 6.26 -17.43 -10.03
CA ARG A 228 6.71 -16.48 -9.00
C ARG A 228 5.58 -15.68 -8.34
N GLY A 229 4.38 -15.69 -8.92
CA GLY A 229 3.20 -14.97 -8.45
C GLY A 229 3.35 -13.46 -8.55
N GLY A 230 3.07 -12.86 -9.71
CA GLY A 230 3.05 -11.41 -9.88
C GLY A 230 3.39 -10.95 -11.29
N LEU A 231 4.05 -9.80 -11.41
CA LEU A 231 4.41 -9.24 -12.70
C LEU A 231 5.47 -10.08 -13.40
N LYS A 232 5.28 -10.36 -14.69
CA LYS A 232 6.36 -10.81 -15.56
C LYS A 232 7.26 -9.62 -15.87
N VAL A 233 8.55 -9.74 -15.54
CA VAL A 233 9.51 -8.64 -15.67
C VAL A 233 10.79 -9.07 -16.38
N GLU A 234 11.35 -8.13 -17.14
CA GLU A 234 12.71 -8.19 -17.65
C GLU A 234 13.63 -7.41 -16.69
N THR A 235 14.80 -7.96 -16.38
CA THR A 235 15.77 -7.36 -15.46
C THR A 235 17.00 -6.83 -16.19
N PHE A 236 17.57 -5.73 -15.73
CA PHE A 236 18.69 -5.05 -16.39
C PHE A 236 19.80 -4.74 -15.40
N ALA A 237 21.05 -4.82 -15.84
CA ALA A 237 22.20 -4.39 -15.02
C ALA A 237 22.29 -2.86 -14.92
N THR A 238 21.97 -2.17 -16.02
CA THR A 238 21.96 -0.71 -16.15
C THR A 238 20.81 -0.28 -17.04
N LEU A 239 20.44 1.00 -16.97
CA LEU A 239 19.39 1.55 -17.81
C LEU A 239 19.81 1.47 -19.28
N PRO A 240 19.00 0.87 -20.18
CA PRO A 240 19.32 0.80 -21.60
C PRO A 240 19.52 2.20 -22.20
N LYS A 241 20.52 2.35 -23.07
CA LYS A 241 20.88 3.66 -23.66
C LYS A 241 19.76 4.23 -24.54
N GLU A 242 18.93 3.34 -25.07
CA GLU A 242 17.77 3.64 -25.90
C GLU A 242 16.67 4.36 -25.08
N ALA A 243 16.64 4.16 -23.76
CA ALA A 243 15.76 4.87 -22.82
C ALA A 243 16.32 6.26 -22.48
N SER A 244 16.43 7.11 -23.49
CA SER A 244 17.02 8.45 -23.38
C SER A 244 16.01 9.52 -22.94
N ALA A 245 14.76 9.42 -23.42
CA ALA A 245 13.68 10.32 -23.05
C ALA A 245 13.08 9.96 -21.69
N ASP A 246 12.66 10.96 -20.91
CA ASP A 246 12.19 10.74 -19.53
C ASP A 246 10.98 9.80 -19.44
N TRP A 247 10.08 9.84 -20.43
CA TRP A 247 8.95 8.91 -20.48
C TRP A 247 9.41 7.45 -20.69
N GLN A 248 10.50 7.21 -21.45
CA GLN A 248 11.08 5.88 -21.61
C GLN A 248 11.72 5.42 -20.30
N LYS A 249 12.47 6.30 -19.63
CA LYS A 249 13.07 5.99 -18.31
C LYS A 249 12.02 5.60 -17.28
N ARG A 250 10.84 6.23 -17.32
CA ARG A 250 9.69 5.93 -16.44
C ARG A 250 9.07 4.55 -16.66
N THR A 251 9.40 3.86 -17.76
CA THR A 251 8.99 2.46 -17.98
C THR A 251 9.83 1.46 -17.17
N TYR A 252 10.99 1.88 -16.66
CA TYR A 252 11.86 1.06 -15.82
C TYR A 252 11.65 1.43 -14.36
N PHE A 253 11.59 0.42 -13.49
CA PHE A 253 11.65 0.58 -12.06
C PHE A 253 13.09 0.42 -11.58
N ASN A 254 13.62 1.42 -10.88
CA ASN A 254 14.97 1.39 -10.32
C ASN A 254 14.89 1.54 -8.80
N THR A 255 15.23 0.47 -8.08
CA THR A 255 15.11 0.43 -6.61
C THR A 255 16.16 1.28 -5.90
N ARG A 256 17.17 1.77 -6.62
CA ARG A 256 18.16 2.74 -6.10
C ARG A 256 17.66 4.18 -6.12
N ALA A 257 16.52 4.46 -6.77
CA ALA A 257 15.94 5.79 -6.76
C ALA A 257 15.35 6.13 -5.38
N PHE A 258 15.35 7.42 -5.05
CA PHE A 258 14.83 7.91 -3.78
C PHE A 258 13.36 7.51 -3.57
N GLY A 259 13.04 6.92 -2.42
CA GLY A 259 11.70 6.42 -2.09
C GLY A 259 11.30 5.11 -2.76
N LYS A 260 12.21 4.48 -3.51
CA LYS A 260 11.94 3.26 -4.30
C LYS A 260 12.69 2.02 -3.80
N SER A 261 13.29 2.07 -2.60
CA SER A 261 14.03 0.95 -2.07
C SER A 261 13.16 -0.30 -1.98
N ALA A 262 13.72 -1.43 -2.41
CA ALA A 262 13.15 -2.77 -2.25
C ALA A 262 13.73 -3.50 -1.03
N ALA A 263 14.39 -2.79 -0.11
CA ALA A 263 14.93 -3.37 1.12
C ALA A 263 13.82 -3.67 2.15
N GLY A 264 14.19 -4.39 3.21
CA GLY A 264 13.30 -4.69 4.33
C GLY A 264 12.36 -5.86 4.10
N HIS A 265 11.55 -6.16 5.11
CA HIS A 265 10.69 -7.32 5.17
C HIS A 265 11.50 -8.60 4.89
N ASP A 266 12.57 -8.77 5.67
CA ASP A 266 13.55 -9.84 5.52
C ASP A 266 13.19 -11.09 6.35
N PHE A 267 12.10 -11.03 7.13
CA PHE A 267 11.56 -12.14 7.91
C PHE A 267 11.44 -13.46 7.13
N PRO A 268 11.04 -13.48 5.83
CA PRO A 268 10.95 -14.73 5.07
C PRO A 268 12.30 -15.46 4.86
N GLN A 269 13.45 -14.83 5.14
CA GLN A 269 14.77 -15.50 5.04
C GLN A 269 14.92 -16.69 5.99
N GLN A 270 14.05 -16.83 6.99
CA GLN A 270 14.01 -17.99 7.88
C GLN A 270 13.32 -19.21 7.27
N LEU A 271 12.68 -19.06 6.10
CA LEU A 271 12.11 -20.18 5.34
C LEU A 271 13.22 -20.88 4.55
N THR A 272 13.14 -22.20 4.49
CA THR A 272 13.87 -22.99 3.48
C THR A 272 13.31 -22.74 2.08
N ASP A 273 14.02 -23.17 1.04
CA ASP A 273 13.58 -23.06 -0.35
C ASP A 273 12.24 -23.79 -0.55
N GLU A 274 12.11 -25.00 0.02
CA GLU A 274 10.89 -25.80 -0.05
C GLU A 274 9.72 -25.14 0.69
N GLU A 275 9.97 -24.56 1.87
CA GLU A 275 8.95 -23.82 2.61
C GLU A 275 8.52 -22.55 1.88
N ALA A 276 9.44 -21.83 1.24
CA ALA A 276 9.11 -20.64 0.45
C ALA A 276 8.21 -21.00 -0.75
N HIS A 277 8.50 -22.09 -1.46
CA HIS A 277 7.62 -22.59 -2.52
C HIS A 277 6.26 -23.01 -1.98
N ALA A 278 6.22 -23.68 -0.82
CA ALA A 278 4.97 -24.06 -0.18
C ALA A 278 4.13 -22.86 0.23
N VAL A 279 4.74 -21.85 0.85
CA VAL A 279 4.08 -20.59 1.23
C VAL A 279 3.55 -19.86 0.00
N LEU A 280 4.31 -19.78 -1.09
CA LEU A 280 3.84 -19.19 -2.33
C LEU A 280 2.58 -19.90 -2.84
N GLU A 281 2.56 -21.23 -2.81
CA GLU A 281 1.40 -22.02 -3.22
C GLU A 281 0.19 -21.81 -2.31
N TYR A 282 0.40 -21.64 -1.00
CA TYR A 282 -0.65 -21.26 -0.05
C TYR A 282 -1.21 -19.86 -0.32
N LEU A 283 -0.34 -18.89 -0.62
CA LEU A 283 -0.76 -17.51 -0.92
C LEU A 283 -1.62 -17.41 -2.19
N LYS A 284 -1.56 -18.39 -3.11
CA LYS A 284 -2.50 -18.50 -4.25
C LYS A 284 -3.93 -18.84 -3.80
N THR A 285 -4.11 -19.40 -2.61
CA THR A 285 -5.44 -19.77 -2.09
C THR A 285 -6.14 -18.65 -1.34
N LEU A 286 -5.41 -17.58 -1.01
CA LEU A 286 -5.91 -16.41 -0.30
C LEU A 286 -6.50 -15.38 -1.29
#